data_AF-A0A2N7QEL0-F1
#
_entry.id   AF-A0A2N7QEL0-F1
#
_cell.length_a   1.000
_cell.length_b   1.000
_cell.length_c   1.000
_cell.angle_alpha   90.00
_cell.angle_beta   90.00
_cell.angle_gamma   90.00
#
_symmetry.space_group_name_H-M   'P 1'
#
loop_
_entity.id
_entity.type
_entity.pdbx_description
1 polymer ?
#
loop_
_entity_poly.entity_id
_entity_poly.type
_entity_poly.pdbx_seq_one_letter_code
_entity_poly.pdbx_strand_id
1 'polypeptide(L)'
;MSQQYNDDHLKDLAIKTLQPLLFAGVIFEGGIVGYDTNIVTGGFGAKYFGVGGAVQYRVDRVTVYLRTVSVKNGAILKTVQATKVVLSQELSGGFFRFVRLNRLLEIETGISSNEPTEMAVQEAIEKAVHDMIVEGVKIGMWKPKDPEEFKSVIERYEKEKEEAL
;
A
#
# COMPACT_ATOMS: atom_id res chain seq x y z
N MET A 1 -12.87 34.05 46.88
CA MET A 1 -12.34 32.70 47.16
C MET A 1 -12.33 31.93 45.87
N SER A 2 -11.21 31.98 45.15
CA SER A 2 -11.01 31.22 43.91
C SER A 2 -10.63 29.80 44.32
N GLN A 3 -11.59 28.87 44.24
CA GLN A 3 -11.28 27.46 44.39
C GLN A 3 -10.30 27.08 43.29
N GLN A 4 -9.06 26.82 43.68
CA GLN A 4 -8.04 26.25 42.82
C GLN A 4 -8.51 24.82 42.49
N TYR A 5 -9.03 24.64 41.28
CA TYR A 5 -9.51 23.38 40.75
C TYR A 5 -8.34 22.38 40.79
N ASN A 6 -8.47 21.35 41.62
CA ASN A 6 -7.36 20.50 42.05
C ASN A 6 -7.03 19.46 40.96
N ASP A 7 -6.08 19.79 40.10
CA ASP A 7 -5.61 19.00 38.95
C ASP A 7 -5.10 17.59 39.35
N ASP A 8 -4.61 17.43 40.57
CA ASP A 8 -4.11 16.15 41.09
C ASP A 8 -5.22 15.11 41.30
N HIS A 9 -6.44 15.55 41.60
CA HIS A 9 -7.59 14.66 41.77
C HIS A 9 -8.10 14.14 40.42
N LEU A 10 -7.97 14.95 39.36
CA LEU A 10 -8.29 14.55 37.98
C LEU A 10 -7.25 13.55 37.43
N LYS A 11 -5.97 13.72 37.79
CA LYS A 11 -4.90 12.77 37.44
C LYS A 11 -5.08 11.41 38.11
N ASP A 12 -5.45 11.37 39.40
CA ASP A 12 -5.67 10.09 40.10
C ASP A 12 -6.91 9.34 39.56
N LEU A 13 -7.97 10.07 39.23
CA LEU A 13 -9.14 9.52 38.53
C LEU A 13 -8.77 8.99 37.14
N ALA A 14 -8.00 9.74 36.36
CA ALA A 14 -7.54 9.33 35.03
C ALA A 14 -6.66 8.06 35.10
N ILE A 15 -5.70 8.00 36.02
CA ILE A 15 -4.81 6.83 36.16
C ILE A 15 -5.60 5.58 36.59
N LYS A 16 -6.62 5.72 37.45
CA LYS A 16 -7.49 4.59 37.84
C LYS A 16 -8.47 4.15 36.77
N THR A 17 -8.81 5.00 35.80
CA THR A 17 -9.74 4.68 34.70
C THR A 17 -9.05 4.29 33.39
N LEU A 18 -7.74 4.51 33.26
CA LEU A 18 -6.99 4.12 32.08
C LEU A 18 -6.79 2.60 32.04
N GLN A 19 -7.37 1.97 31.01
CA GLN A 19 -7.05 0.59 30.69
C GLN A 19 -5.60 0.47 30.21
N PRO A 20 -4.90 -0.63 30.53
CA PRO A 20 -3.57 -0.89 29.97
C PRO A 20 -3.59 -0.85 28.44
N LEU A 21 -2.47 -0.43 27.84
CA LEU A 21 -2.31 -0.45 26.39
C LEU A 21 -2.48 -1.88 25.86
N LEU A 22 -3.12 -1.99 24.69
CA LEU A 22 -3.26 -3.28 24.01
C LEU A 22 -1.88 -3.79 23.58
N PHE A 23 -1.63 -5.06 23.88
CA PHE A 23 -0.44 -5.75 23.40
C PHE A 23 -0.60 -6.14 21.93
N ALA A 24 0.34 -5.72 21.08
CA ALA A 24 0.45 -6.20 19.71
C ALA A 24 1.45 -7.37 19.65
N GLY A 25 1.01 -8.55 19.20
CA GLY A 25 1.90 -9.73 19.06
C GLY A 25 2.94 -9.59 17.95
N VAL A 26 2.65 -8.76 16.95
CA VAL A 26 3.50 -8.48 15.80
C VAL A 26 3.48 -6.98 15.46
N ILE A 27 4.57 -6.50 14.87
CA ILE A 27 4.67 -5.15 14.29
C ILE A 27 4.99 -5.29 12.81
N PHE A 28 4.30 -4.51 11.98
CA PHE A 28 4.68 -4.31 10.59
C PHE A 28 5.58 -3.09 10.50
N GLU A 29 6.73 -3.25 9.85
CA GLU A 29 7.67 -2.16 9.60
C GLU A 29 8.23 -2.27 8.19
N GLY A 30 8.57 -1.14 7.61
CA GLY A 30 8.92 -1.08 6.20
C GLY A 30 9.12 0.35 5.72
N GLY A 31 9.21 0.49 4.40
CA GLY A 31 9.38 1.79 3.78
C GLY A 31 9.45 1.71 2.26
N ILE A 32 9.43 2.89 1.65
CA ILE A 32 9.70 3.03 0.21
C ILE A 32 11.21 2.83 0.04
N VAL A 33 11.58 1.79 -0.72
CA VAL A 33 12.98 1.43 -1.00
C VAL A 33 13.40 1.77 -2.42
N GLY A 34 12.45 2.15 -3.27
CA GLY A 34 12.71 2.57 -4.64
C GLY A 34 11.64 3.54 -5.11
N TYR A 35 12.09 4.62 -5.75
CA TYR A 35 11.26 5.55 -6.48
C TYR A 35 11.99 5.93 -7.77
N ASP A 36 11.33 5.74 -8.90
CA ASP A 36 11.84 6.10 -10.23
C ASP A 36 10.72 6.81 -11.00
N THR A 37 11.04 7.97 -11.57
CA THR A 37 10.09 8.78 -12.33
C THR A 37 10.72 9.20 -13.65
N ASN A 38 10.01 8.89 -14.74
CA ASN A 38 10.50 9.16 -16.09
C ASN A 38 9.39 9.76 -16.95
N ILE A 39 9.73 10.79 -17.73
CA ILE A 39 8.85 11.30 -18.78
C ILE A 39 9.15 10.49 -20.05
N VAL A 40 8.13 9.81 -20.56
CA VAL A 40 8.22 8.98 -21.76
C VAL A 40 7.34 9.59 -22.84
N THR A 41 7.83 9.57 -24.08
CA THR A 41 7.09 10.04 -25.26
C THR A 41 6.77 8.86 -26.16
N GLY A 42 5.51 8.67 -26.55
CA GLY A 42 5.12 7.60 -27.48
C GLY A 42 5.17 6.18 -26.87
N GLY A 43 5.38 5.16 -27.70
CA GLY A 43 5.49 3.76 -27.24
C GLY A 43 4.18 3.09 -26.82
N PHE A 44 4.27 1.97 -26.11
CA PHE A 44 3.10 1.18 -25.68
C PHE A 44 2.13 1.99 -24.79
N GLY A 45 2.66 2.94 -24.00
CA GLY A 45 1.86 3.82 -23.16
C GLY A 45 1.01 4.84 -23.93
N ALA A 46 1.44 5.31 -25.10
CA ALA A 46 0.64 6.22 -25.93
C ALA A 46 -0.67 5.57 -26.43
N LYS A 47 -0.68 4.24 -26.62
CA LYS A 47 -1.90 3.50 -26.93
C LYS A 47 -2.91 3.54 -25.78
N TYR A 48 -2.44 3.53 -24.53
CA TYR A 48 -3.30 3.55 -23.35
C TYR A 48 -3.98 4.89 -23.10
N PHE A 49 -3.35 5.98 -23.52
CA PHE A 49 -3.96 7.30 -23.46
C PHE A 49 -4.85 7.63 -24.67
N GLY A 50 -4.92 6.73 -25.67
CA GLY A 50 -5.82 6.85 -26.83
C GLY A 50 -5.43 7.96 -27.81
N VAL A 51 -4.21 8.49 -27.72
CA VAL A 51 -3.75 9.63 -28.52
C VAL A 51 -2.68 9.18 -29.50
N GLY A 52 -2.98 9.25 -30.80
CA GLY A 52 -1.98 9.05 -31.85
C GLY A 52 -1.08 10.27 -31.96
N GLY A 53 0.19 10.17 -31.58
CA GLY A 53 1.17 11.26 -31.71
C GLY A 53 2.29 11.23 -30.67
N ALA A 54 3.13 12.27 -30.67
CA ALA A 54 4.21 12.49 -29.70
C ALA A 54 3.66 12.99 -28.35
N VAL A 55 2.79 12.19 -27.72
CA VAL A 55 2.28 12.50 -26.39
C VAL A 55 3.30 12.12 -25.33
N GLN A 56 3.60 13.06 -24.46
CA GLN A 56 4.40 12.87 -23.27
C GLN A 56 3.51 12.43 -22.11
N TYR A 57 3.95 11.41 -21.38
CA TYR A 57 3.35 10.95 -20.14
C TYR A 57 4.46 10.65 -19.13
N ARG A 58 4.14 10.74 -17.84
CA ARG A 58 5.04 10.39 -16.74
C ARG A 58 4.80 8.96 -16.30
N VAL A 59 5.87 8.24 -16.00
CA VAL A 59 5.87 6.90 -15.44
C VAL A 59 6.43 6.99 -14.03
N ASP A 60 5.57 6.80 -13.03
CA ASP A 60 5.97 6.75 -11.63
C ASP A 60 6.02 5.28 -11.19
N ARG A 61 7.21 4.80 -10.80
CA ARG A 61 7.43 3.46 -10.26
C ARG A 61 7.83 3.56 -8.80
N VAL A 62 7.04 2.94 -7.93
CA VAL A 62 7.29 2.90 -6.48
C VAL A 62 7.48 1.47 -6.04
N THR A 63 8.51 1.21 -5.25
CA THR A 63 8.78 -0.08 -4.60
C THR A 63 8.74 0.07 -3.09
N VAL A 64 7.85 -0.69 -2.46
CA VAL A 64 7.67 -0.75 -1.01
C VAL A 64 8.19 -2.08 -0.49
N TYR A 65 8.98 -2.01 0.57
CA TYR A 65 9.44 -3.14 1.35
C TYR A 65 8.65 -3.17 2.67
N LEU A 66 8.10 -4.33 3.02
CA LEU A 66 7.34 -4.51 4.27
C LEU A 66 7.75 -5.82 4.94
N ARG A 67 8.03 -5.78 6.24
CA ARG A 67 8.33 -6.95 7.05
C ARG A 67 7.49 -6.98 8.32
N THR A 68 7.20 -8.19 8.78
CA THR A 68 6.54 -8.44 10.06
C THR A 68 7.55 -8.93 11.08
N VAL A 69 7.55 -8.34 12.26
CA VAL A 69 8.47 -8.65 13.36
C VAL A 69 7.68 -9.08 14.60
N SER A 70 8.13 -10.16 15.24
CA SER A 70 7.60 -10.63 16.52
C SER A 70 8.03 -9.69 17.64
N VAL A 71 7.07 -9.11 18.36
CA VAL A 71 7.34 -8.22 19.51
C VAL A 71 8.01 -8.97 20.67
N LYS A 72 7.79 -10.30 20.75
CA LYS A 72 8.31 -11.13 21.84
C LYS A 72 9.83 -11.31 21.80
N ASN A 73 10.41 -11.40 20.60
CA ASN A 73 11.82 -11.80 20.43
C ASN A 73 12.56 -11.08 19.28
N GLY A 74 11.92 -10.13 18.60
CA GLY A 74 12.53 -9.39 17.49
C GLY A 74 12.72 -10.19 16.20
N ALA A 75 12.20 -11.43 16.13
CA ALA A 75 12.37 -12.26 14.94
C ALA A 75 11.53 -11.73 13.77
N ILE A 76 12.15 -11.67 12.58
CA ILE A 76 11.44 -11.39 11.33
C ILE A 76 10.64 -12.65 10.96
N LEU A 77 9.31 -12.53 10.93
CA LEU A 77 8.40 -13.62 10.61
C LEU A 77 8.20 -13.75 9.11
N LYS A 78 8.06 -12.61 8.42
CA LYS A 78 7.87 -12.56 6.96
C LYS A 78 8.28 -11.22 6.39
N THR A 79 8.72 -11.24 5.14
CA THR A 79 9.06 -10.07 4.35
C THR A 79 8.38 -10.17 2.99
N VAL A 80 7.86 -9.05 2.50
CA VAL A 80 7.29 -8.89 1.15
C VAL A 80 7.82 -7.61 0.51
N GLN A 81 7.83 -7.60 -0.81
CA GLN A 81 8.16 -6.42 -1.61
C GLN A 81 7.11 -6.25 -2.69
N ALA A 82 6.57 -5.04 -2.81
CA ALA A 82 5.59 -4.70 -3.82
C ALA A 82 6.10 -3.55 -4.68
N THR A 83 5.98 -3.70 -5.99
CA THR A 83 6.29 -2.63 -6.96
C THR A 83 5.05 -2.31 -7.76
N LYS A 84 4.67 -1.03 -7.79
CA LYS A 84 3.56 -0.50 -8.58
C LYS A 84 4.06 0.56 -9.56
N VAL A 85 3.38 0.61 -10.71
CA VAL A 85 3.67 1.55 -11.80
C VAL A 85 2.39 2.28 -12.15
N VAL A 86 2.42 3.60 -12.05
CA VAL A 86 1.34 4.49 -12.47
C VAL A 86 1.84 5.33 -13.63
N LEU A 87 1.12 5.25 -14.74
CA LEU A 87 1.32 6.15 -15.86
C LEU A 87 0.39 7.35 -15.66
N SER A 88 0.85 8.56 -15.95
CA SER A 88 0.02 9.75 -15.83
C SER A 88 0.29 10.78 -16.91
N GLN A 89 -0.76 11.52 -17.24
CA GLN A 89 -0.74 12.66 -18.13
C GLN A 89 -1.44 13.82 -17.44
N GLU A 90 -0.75 14.96 -17.32
CA GLU A 90 -1.35 16.19 -16.83
C GLU A 90 -2.39 16.71 -17.84
N LEU A 91 -3.57 17.01 -17.32
CA LEU A 91 -4.64 17.73 -17.98
C LEU A 91 -4.64 19.19 -17.47
N SER A 92 -5.52 20.02 -18.02
CA SER A 92 -5.65 21.41 -17.56
C SER A 92 -6.18 21.51 -16.13
N GLY A 93 -5.69 22.49 -15.37
CA GLY A 93 -6.24 22.86 -14.06
C GLY A 93 -5.89 21.91 -12.92
N GLY A 94 -4.75 21.20 -12.99
CA GLY A 94 -4.28 20.31 -11.92
C GLY A 94 -4.98 18.94 -11.87
N PHE A 95 -5.69 18.58 -12.94
CA PHE A 95 -6.23 17.23 -13.10
C PHE A 95 -5.23 16.34 -13.83
N PHE A 96 -5.21 15.06 -13.50
CA PHE A 96 -4.34 14.07 -14.12
C PHE A 96 -5.18 12.92 -14.64
N ARG A 97 -4.95 12.54 -15.89
CA ARG A 97 -5.40 11.24 -16.40
C ARG A 97 -4.35 10.22 -16.03
N PHE A 98 -4.75 9.12 -15.40
CA PHE A 98 -3.83 8.07 -15.02
C PHE A 98 -4.22 6.73 -15.66
N VAL A 99 -3.22 5.88 -15.83
CA VAL A 99 -3.36 4.51 -16.29
C VAL A 99 -2.58 3.64 -15.32
N ARG A 100 -3.29 2.71 -14.67
CA ARG A 100 -2.68 1.72 -13.78
C ARG A 100 -2.48 0.46 -14.57
N LEU A 101 -1.25 -0.02 -14.55
CA LEU A 101 -0.92 -1.29 -15.15
C LEU A 101 -1.05 -2.36 -14.07
N ASN A 102 -2.13 -3.11 -14.13
CA ASN A 102 -2.19 -4.39 -13.44
C ASN A 102 -1.43 -5.42 -14.29
N ARG A 103 -0.87 -6.43 -13.61
CA ARG A 103 0.02 -7.40 -14.28
C ARG A 103 -0.71 -8.31 -15.26
N LEU A 104 -2.03 -8.46 -15.10
CA LEU A 104 -2.91 -9.15 -16.06
C LEU A 104 -3.09 -8.40 -17.40
N LEU A 105 -2.26 -7.39 -17.70
CA LEU A 105 -2.47 -6.41 -18.78
C LEU A 105 -3.85 -5.73 -18.68
N GLU A 106 -4.47 -5.81 -17.51
CA GLU A 106 -5.69 -5.09 -17.21
C GLU A 106 -5.34 -3.62 -17.00
N ILE A 107 -6.10 -2.79 -17.69
CA ILE A 107 -5.87 -1.36 -17.75
C ILE A 107 -7.00 -0.70 -17.00
N GLU A 108 -6.65 -0.04 -15.90
CA GLU A 108 -7.56 0.86 -15.22
C GLU A 108 -7.18 2.29 -15.56
N THR A 109 -8.08 2.97 -16.26
CA THR A 109 -7.92 4.40 -16.56
C THR A 109 -8.84 5.22 -15.68
N GLY A 110 -8.37 6.37 -15.23
CA GLY A 110 -9.17 7.30 -14.44
C GLY A 110 -8.67 8.71 -14.53
N ILE A 111 -9.43 9.63 -13.93
CA ILE A 111 -9.07 11.03 -13.76
C ILE A 111 -9.05 11.32 -12.26
N SER A 112 -8.00 11.95 -11.79
CA SER A 112 -7.82 12.31 -10.39
C SER A 112 -7.26 13.73 -10.27
N SER A 113 -7.56 14.39 -9.16
CA SER A 113 -6.90 15.62 -8.72
C SER A 113 -5.68 15.35 -7.84
N ASN A 114 -5.52 14.11 -7.33
CA ASN A 114 -4.36 13.73 -6.54
C ASN A 114 -3.13 13.63 -7.44
N GLU A 115 -1.96 13.93 -6.89
CA GLU A 115 -0.74 13.78 -7.65
C GLU A 115 -0.48 12.31 -7.97
N PRO A 116 -0.11 11.97 -9.23
CA PRO A 116 0.13 10.58 -9.63
C PRO A 116 1.18 9.85 -8.77
N THR A 117 2.13 10.59 -8.22
CA THR A 117 3.16 10.07 -7.32
C THR A 117 2.58 9.60 -6.00
N GLU A 118 1.65 10.36 -5.40
CA GLU A 118 0.94 9.96 -4.18
C GLU A 118 0.12 8.69 -4.43
N MET A 119 -0.58 8.63 -5.56
CA MET A 119 -1.34 7.44 -5.96
C MET A 119 -0.44 6.20 -6.09
N ALA A 120 0.72 6.33 -6.74
CA ALA A 120 1.66 5.23 -6.90
C ALA A 120 2.18 4.71 -5.54
N VAL A 121 2.43 5.61 -4.59
CA VAL A 121 2.85 5.26 -3.22
C VAL A 121 1.75 4.51 -2.50
N GLN A 122 0.52 5.04 -2.51
CA GLN A 122 -0.62 4.41 -1.85
C GLN A 122 -0.84 2.98 -2.37
N GLU A 123 -0.86 2.80 -3.69
CA GLU A 123 -1.08 1.48 -4.29
C GLU A 123 0.04 0.48 -4.00
N ALA A 124 1.28 0.96 -3.93
CA ALA A 124 2.42 0.11 -3.54
C ALA A 124 2.30 -0.35 -2.09
N ILE A 125 1.85 0.53 -1.19
CA ILE A 125 1.60 0.20 0.23
C ILE A 125 0.44 -0.79 0.35
N GLU A 126 -0.70 -0.52 -0.31
CA GLU A 126 -1.86 -1.42 -0.29
C GLU A 126 -1.50 -2.81 -0.82
N LYS A 127 -0.72 -2.88 -1.90
CA LYS A 127 -0.23 -4.16 -2.43
C LYS A 127 0.73 -4.85 -1.46
N ALA A 128 1.66 -4.14 -0.84
CA ALA A 128 2.56 -4.72 0.16
C ALA A 128 1.79 -5.29 1.36
N VAL A 129 0.76 -4.58 1.84
CA VAL A 129 -0.09 -5.08 2.93
C VAL A 129 -0.89 -6.30 2.48
N HIS A 130 -1.53 -6.25 1.32
CA HIS A 130 -2.24 -7.39 0.74
C HIS A 130 -1.35 -8.64 0.68
N ASP A 131 -0.15 -8.50 0.10
CA ASP A 131 0.79 -9.59 -0.08
C ASP A 131 1.28 -10.12 1.28
N MET A 132 1.49 -9.23 2.26
CA MET A 132 1.81 -9.63 3.63
C MET A 132 0.71 -10.50 4.21
N ILE A 133 -0.56 -10.08 4.12
CA ILE A 133 -1.70 -10.83 4.63
C ILE A 133 -1.80 -12.22 3.98
N VAL A 134 -1.68 -12.32 2.66
CA VAL A 134 -1.74 -13.61 1.95
C VAL A 134 -0.58 -14.51 2.37
N GLU A 135 0.65 -14.00 2.37
CA GLU A 135 1.84 -14.76 2.76
C GLU A 135 1.82 -15.16 4.24
N GLY A 136 1.24 -14.34 5.12
CA GLY A 136 1.05 -14.66 6.53
C GLY A 136 0.03 -15.77 6.75
N VAL A 137 -1.04 -15.84 5.95
CA VAL A 137 -1.98 -16.99 5.97
C VAL A 137 -1.25 -18.26 5.55
N LYS A 138 -0.48 -18.21 4.46
CA LYS A 138 0.26 -19.37 3.92
C LYS A 138 1.23 -20.00 4.92
N ILE A 139 1.86 -19.19 5.77
CA ILE A 139 2.80 -19.67 6.80
C ILE A 139 2.16 -19.80 8.19
N GLY A 140 0.84 -19.63 8.30
CA GLY A 140 0.07 -19.87 9.52
C GLY A 140 0.18 -18.80 10.60
N MET A 141 0.57 -17.56 10.26
CA MET A 141 0.62 -16.42 11.21
C MET A 141 -0.77 -15.99 11.66
N TRP A 142 -1.73 -16.03 10.76
CA TRP A 142 -3.14 -15.71 11.02
C TRP A 142 -4.02 -16.60 10.16
N LYS A 143 -5.31 -16.67 10.52
CA LYS A 143 -6.28 -17.52 9.83
C LYS A 143 -7.44 -16.64 9.33
N PRO A 144 -7.84 -16.78 8.06
CA PRO A 144 -9.02 -16.12 7.57
C PRO A 144 -10.25 -16.65 8.33
N LYS A 145 -11.28 -15.81 8.45
CA LYS A 145 -12.56 -16.21 9.04
C LYS A 145 -13.21 -17.32 8.23
N ASP A 146 -13.14 -17.23 6.91
CA ASP A 146 -13.57 -18.25 5.96
C ASP A 146 -12.37 -18.72 5.12
N PRO A 147 -11.83 -19.92 5.40
CA PRO A 147 -10.74 -20.49 4.62
C PRO A 147 -11.08 -20.80 3.17
N GLU A 148 -12.34 -21.14 2.86
CA GLU A 148 -12.75 -21.50 1.50
C GLU A 148 -12.83 -20.27 0.61
N GLU A 149 -13.40 -19.17 1.12
CA GLU A 149 -13.41 -17.88 0.40
C GLU A 149 -11.98 -17.39 0.10
N PHE A 150 -11.08 -17.56 1.09
CA PHE A 150 -9.70 -17.11 0.99
C PHE A 150 -8.85 -17.93 0.00
N LYS A 151 -9.24 -19.17 -0.35
CA LYS A 151 -8.54 -19.94 -1.39
C LYS A 151 -8.48 -19.19 -2.72
N SER A 152 -9.58 -18.54 -3.11
CA SER A 152 -9.63 -17.75 -4.34
C SER A 152 -8.64 -16.57 -4.33
N VAL A 153 -8.38 -15.99 -3.14
CA VAL A 153 -7.41 -14.90 -2.97
C VAL A 153 -5.99 -15.44 -3.14
N ILE A 154 -5.69 -16.61 -2.53
CA ILE A 154 -4.40 -17.27 -2.67
C ILE A 154 -4.15 -17.64 -4.13
N GLU A 155 -5.14 -18.23 -4.82
CA GLU A 155 -5.02 -18.62 -6.24
C GLU A 155 -4.72 -17.41 -7.13
N ARG A 156 -5.44 -16.28 -6.94
CA ARG A 156 -5.14 -15.04 -7.67
C ARG A 156 -3.74 -14.52 -7.35
N TYR A 157 -3.35 -14.55 -6.09
CA TYR A 157 -2.02 -14.12 -5.65
C TYR A 157 -0.89 -14.98 -6.25
N GLU A 158 -1.01 -16.31 -6.25
CA GLU A 158 -0.01 -17.19 -6.85
C GLU A 158 0.07 -16.98 -8.36
N LYS A 159 -1.06 -16.86 -9.04
CA LYS A 159 -1.09 -16.55 -10.48
C LYS A 159 -0.36 -15.22 -10.78
N GLU A 160 -0.66 -14.17 -10.01
CA GLU A 160 0.03 -12.88 -10.14
C GLU A 160 1.55 -12.99 -9.91
N LYS A 161 1.99 -13.92 -9.06
CA LYS A 161 3.40 -14.13 -8.70
C LYS A 161 4.13 -15.01 -9.71
N GLU A 162 3.47 -15.99 -10.32
CA GLU A 162 4.01 -16.79 -11.42
C GLU A 162 4.24 -15.92 -12.66
N GLU A 163 3.28 -15.04 -12.98
CA GLU A 163 3.40 -14.06 -14.08
C GLU A 163 4.44 -12.96 -13.80
N ALA A 164 4.92 -12.85 -12.55
CA ALA A 164 5.94 -11.90 -12.13
C ALA A 164 7.38 -12.39 -12.32
N LEU A 165 7.58 -13.70 -12.52
CA LEU A 165 8.87 -14.38 -12.73
C LEU A 165 9.19 -14.47 -14.23
#